data_AF-A0A8H4QFY1-F1
#
_entry.id   AF-A0A8H4QFY1-F1
#
_cell.length_a   1.000
_cell.length_b   1.000
_cell.length_c   1.000
_cell.angle_alpha   90.00
_cell.angle_beta   90.00
_cell.angle_gamma   90.00
#
_symmetry.space_group_name_H-M   'P 1'
#
loop_
_entity.id
_entity.type
_entity.pdbx_description
1 polymer ?
#
loop_
_entity_poly.entity_id
_entity_poly.type
_entity_poly.pdbx_seq_one_letter_code
_entity_poly.pdbx_strand_id
1 'polypeptide(L)'
;MGQFLDELPTYLMEWIPKQHMFWVASAPLSQDGHVNISPKGIEGTFRVVNSRRVWYEDLSGTGAETVSHIRENGRVTILFHAFEGPARIVRLYGKGFVYELGTPEYEELLPADERLPGSRAIIGLDVTKVGTTCGYAVPYYQFVGHRTQLMDWAAMKEGVDQQDVKDLPAPQSTTTETAGKVMGINPKGMRHWWQLHNITSIDGLPALSSDFGKAFPFVFSFGRNRAPITRLRTSKARQIATPDYPRALKSDPYNAQLRSAITVDITPHSYSYAFKLLVFFLVFLIGVAFGRGYDRYYHHLSNFEFIKTSS
;
A
#
# COMPACT_ATOMS: atom_id res chain seq x y z
N MET A 1 -13.13 9.57 -24.73
CA MET A 1 -13.04 8.11 -24.53
C MET A 1 -11.62 7.79 -24.08
N GLY A 2 -11.42 6.88 -23.12
CA GLY A 2 -10.07 6.46 -22.74
C GLY A 2 -9.41 5.63 -23.85
N GLN A 3 -8.10 5.70 -23.98
CA GLN A 3 -7.36 4.86 -24.93
C GLN A 3 -6.80 3.65 -24.18
N PHE A 4 -6.87 2.48 -24.81
CA PHE A 4 -6.31 1.26 -24.27
C PHE A 4 -5.22 0.72 -25.19
N LEU A 5 -4.07 0.38 -24.61
CA LEU A 5 -2.89 -0.15 -25.29
C LEU A 5 -2.52 -1.51 -24.69
N ASP A 6 -1.85 -2.36 -25.45
CA ASP A 6 -1.44 -3.70 -24.99
C ASP A 6 -0.10 -3.71 -24.25
N GLU A 7 0.64 -2.60 -24.34
CA GLU A 7 1.93 -2.38 -23.67
C GLU A 7 2.19 -0.89 -23.44
N LEU A 8 3.18 -0.58 -22.60
CA LEU A 8 3.63 0.76 -22.28
C LEU A 8 4.40 1.37 -23.47
N PRO A 9 3.87 2.42 -24.12
CA PRO A 9 4.61 3.15 -25.14
C PRO A 9 5.74 3.97 -24.48
N THR A 10 6.78 4.27 -25.26
CA THR A 10 7.99 4.97 -24.80
C THR A 10 7.68 6.25 -24.02
N TYR A 11 6.76 7.08 -24.51
CA TYR A 11 6.41 8.34 -23.84
C TYR A 11 5.79 8.15 -22.43
N LEU A 12 5.14 7.01 -22.16
CA LEU A 12 4.65 6.68 -20.82
C LEU A 12 5.75 6.10 -19.94
N MET A 13 6.66 5.30 -20.51
CA MET A 13 7.83 4.82 -19.79
C MET A 13 8.73 5.96 -19.31
N GLU A 14 8.79 7.06 -20.05
CA GLU A 14 9.51 8.28 -19.66
C GLU A 14 8.72 9.17 -18.69
N TRP A 15 7.39 9.18 -18.78
CA TRP A 15 6.53 10.04 -17.96
C TRP A 15 6.29 9.48 -16.55
N ILE A 16 6.12 8.15 -16.43
CA ILE A 16 5.82 7.46 -15.17
C ILE A 16 6.87 7.73 -14.08
N PRO A 17 8.20 7.60 -14.33
CA PRO A 17 9.22 7.84 -13.31
C PRO A 17 9.31 9.27 -12.80
N LYS A 18 8.67 10.23 -13.47
CA LYS A 18 8.62 11.64 -13.06
C LYS A 18 7.53 11.90 -12.01
N GLN A 19 6.63 10.95 -11.78
CA GLN A 19 5.54 11.14 -10.82
C GLN A 19 6.04 10.90 -9.39
N HIS A 20 5.73 11.82 -8.47
CA HIS A 20 6.10 11.69 -7.06
C HIS A 20 5.27 10.66 -6.29
N MET A 21 4.13 10.23 -6.83
CA MET A 21 3.20 9.32 -6.17
C MET A 21 2.43 8.46 -7.18
N PHE A 22 2.11 7.24 -6.78
CA PHE A 22 1.26 6.30 -7.50
C PHE A 22 0.34 5.54 -6.54
N TRP A 23 -0.68 4.88 -7.08
CA TRP A 23 -1.65 4.11 -6.30
C TRP A 23 -1.61 2.66 -6.74
N VAL A 24 -1.68 1.77 -5.76
CA VAL A 24 -1.75 0.33 -6.00
C VAL A 24 -3.09 -0.15 -5.50
N ALA A 25 -3.88 -0.73 -6.41
CA ALA A 25 -5.16 -1.34 -6.09
C ALA A 25 -5.08 -2.85 -6.27
N SER A 26 -5.65 -3.62 -5.34
CA SER A 26 -5.73 -5.08 -5.39
C SER A 26 -6.99 -5.57 -4.68
N ALA A 27 -7.42 -6.80 -4.95
CA ALA A 27 -8.62 -7.35 -4.34
C ALA A 27 -8.52 -8.86 -4.12
N PRO A 28 -9.05 -9.38 -3.00
CA PRO A 28 -9.12 -10.81 -2.73
C PRO A 28 -10.24 -11.46 -3.58
N LEU A 29 -10.23 -12.79 -3.69
CA LEU A 29 -11.26 -13.55 -4.39
C LEU A 29 -12.58 -13.60 -3.60
N SER A 30 -12.49 -13.56 -2.27
CA SER A 30 -13.66 -13.56 -1.39
C SER A 30 -14.60 -12.40 -1.72
N GLN A 31 -15.90 -12.68 -1.77
CA GLN A 31 -16.93 -11.65 -1.97
C GLN A 31 -17.04 -10.70 -0.78
N ASP A 32 -16.74 -11.19 0.42
CA ASP A 32 -16.74 -10.42 1.67
C ASP A 32 -15.36 -9.80 1.98
N GLY A 33 -14.36 -10.05 1.13
CA GLY A 33 -13.01 -9.54 1.31
C GLY A 33 -12.89 -8.07 0.91
N HIS A 34 -11.86 -7.39 1.42
CA HIS A 34 -11.72 -5.95 1.27
C HIS A 34 -10.86 -5.58 0.05
N VAL A 35 -11.41 -4.73 -0.83
CA VAL A 35 -10.62 -4.11 -1.90
C VAL A 35 -9.61 -3.15 -1.28
N ASN A 36 -8.32 -3.37 -1.57
CA ASN A 36 -7.24 -2.52 -1.09
C ASN A 36 -6.89 -1.43 -2.12
N ILE A 37 -6.62 -0.23 -1.63
CA ILE A 37 -5.97 0.85 -2.39
C ILE A 37 -4.94 1.55 -1.49
N SER A 38 -3.70 1.64 -1.96
CA SER A 38 -2.61 2.23 -1.18
C SER A 38 -1.82 3.24 -2.02
N PRO A 39 -1.68 4.51 -1.58
CA PRO A 39 -0.74 5.43 -2.18
C PRO A 39 0.70 5.05 -1.82
N LYS A 40 1.62 5.24 -2.76
CA LYS A 40 3.06 5.03 -2.64
C LYS A 40 3.77 6.26 -3.21
N GLY A 41 4.75 6.81 -2.50
CA GLY A 41 5.31 8.11 -2.87
C GLY A 41 6.72 8.39 -2.36
N ILE A 42 7.54 7.35 -2.26
CA ILE A 42 8.97 7.50 -1.95
C ILE A 42 9.73 7.49 -3.28
N GLU A 43 10.54 8.52 -3.49
CA GLU A 43 11.31 8.70 -4.71
C GLU A 43 12.24 7.50 -4.96
N GLY A 44 12.42 7.14 -6.24
CA GLY A 44 13.32 6.06 -6.64
C GLY A 44 12.79 4.64 -6.40
N THR A 45 11.63 4.48 -5.74
CA THR A 45 11.07 3.15 -5.45
C THR A 45 10.42 2.49 -6.67
N PHE A 46 9.82 3.26 -7.60
CA PHE A 46 9.14 2.72 -8.78
C PHE A 46 10.08 2.62 -9.98
N ARG A 47 10.11 1.46 -10.65
CA ARG A 47 10.98 1.18 -11.80
C ARG A 47 10.19 0.62 -12.99
N VAL A 48 10.45 1.18 -14.16
CA VAL A 48 9.98 0.64 -15.44
C VAL A 48 11.11 -0.21 -16.03
N VAL A 49 10.84 -1.50 -16.26
CA VAL A 49 11.84 -2.43 -16.82
C VAL A 49 11.79 -2.39 -18.34
N ASN A 50 10.60 -2.53 -18.92
CA ASN A 50 10.33 -2.49 -20.34
C ASN A 50 8.84 -2.19 -20.58
N SER A 51 8.38 -2.27 -21.84
CA SER A 51 7.00 -1.97 -22.22
C SER A 51 5.96 -2.88 -21.54
N ARG A 52 6.36 -4.03 -20.99
CA ARG A 52 5.47 -5.03 -20.40
C ARG A 52 5.75 -5.33 -18.94
N ARG A 53 6.69 -4.62 -18.30
CA ARG A 53 7.08 -4.94 -16.93
C ARG A 53 7.51 -3.72 -16.14
N VAL A 54 6.95 -3.62 -14.94
CA VAL A 54 7.29 -2.62 -13.94
C VAL A 54 7.40 -3.29 -12.57
N TRP A 55 8.09 -2.64 -11.65
CA TRP A 55 8.11 -3.04 -10.24
C TRP A 55 8.33 -1.84 -9.33
N TYR A 56 8.00 -2.00 -8.06
CA TYR A 56 8.37 -1.04 -7.04
C TYR A 56 8.89 -1.71 -5.78
N GLU A 57 9.78 -1.01 -5.10
CA GLU A 57 10.27 -1.36 -3.77
C GLU A 57 9.15 -1.15 -2.75
N ASP A 58 8.66 -2.24 -2.15
CA ASP A 58 7.65 -2.17 -1.09
C ASP A 58 8.33 -1.99 0.25
N LEU A 59 8.17 -0.78 0.78
CA LEU A 59 8.67 -0.40 2.09
C LEU A 59 7.64 -0.75 3.18
N SER A 60 8.17 -0.93 4.39
CA SER A 60 7.44 -1.41 5.56
C SER A 60 6.25 -0.53 5.88
N GLY A 61 5.11 -1.16 6.12
CA GLY A 61 3.91 -0.53 6.62
C GLY A 61 3.12 -1.52 7.45
N THR A 62 1.99 -1.09 8.01
CA THR A 62 1.11 -1.99 8.76
C THR A 62 0.39 -2.99 7.86
N GLY A 63 0.04 -2.59 6.63
CA GLY A 63 -0.68 -3.43 5.68
C GLY A 63 0.20 -4.37 4.87
N ALA A 64 -0.36 -5.51 4.46
CA ALA A 64 0.26 -6.51 3.58
C ALA A 64 -0.75 -7.09 2.56
N GLU A 65 -1.81 -6.32 2.26
CA GLU A 65 -2.97 -6.72 1.46
C GLU A 65 -2.57 -7.00 0.01
N THR A 66 -1.79 -6.10 -0.60
CA THR A 66 -1.34 -6.28 -1.99
C THR A 66 -0.53 -7.56 -2.16
N VAL A 67 0.35 -7.88 -1.21
CA VAL A 67 1.14 -9.12 -1.24
C VAL A 67 0.19 -10.33 -1.17
N SER A 68 -0.75 -10.31 -0.23
CA SER A 68 -1.72 -11.39 -0.03
C SER A 68 -2.60 -11.62 -1.27
N HIS A 69 -3.17 -10.56 -1.83
CA HIS A 69 -4.02 -10.63 -3.02
C HIS A 69 -3.23 -11.09 -4.26
N ILE A 70 -1.98 -10.67 -4.40
CA ILE A 70 -1.12 -11.13 -5.49
C ILE A 70 -0.85 -12.63 -5.36
N ARG A 71 -0.58 -13.12 -4.15
CA ARG A 71 -0.33 -14.54 -3.89
C ARG A 71 -1.58 -15.40 -4.11
N GLU A 72 -2.74 -14.89 -3.74
CA GLU A 72 -4.00 -15.59 -3.95
C GLU A 72 -4.40 -15.63 -5.44
N ASN A 73 -4.36 -14.50 -6.14
CA ASN A 73 -5.00 -14.38 -7.46
C ASN A 73 -4.24 -13.51 -8.49
N GLY A 74 -3.19 -12.81 -8.06
CA GLY A 74 -2.33 -11.99 -8.90
C GLY A 74 -2.98 -10.72 -9.44
N ARG A 75 -4.19 -10.33 -9.00
CA ARG A 75 -4.88 -9.13 -9.51
C ARG A 75 -4.36 -7.88 -8.81
N VAL A 76 -3.73 -7.02 -9.60
CA VAL A 76 -3.26 -5.70 -9.15
C VAL A 76 -3.38 -4.70 -10.30
N THR A 77 -3.68 -3.45 -9.96
CA THR A 77 -3.66 -2.31 -10.89
C THR A 77 -2.80 -1.22 -10.29
N ILE A 78 -1.94 -0.61 -11.09
CA ILE A 78 -1.13 0.54 -10.69
C ILE A 78 -1.65 1.77 -11.42
N LEU A 79 -1.98 2.82 -10.67
CA LEU A 79 -2.49 4.08 -11.22
C LEU A 79 -1.48 5.20 -10.99
N PHE A 80 -1.33 6.03 -12.01
CA PHE A 80 -0.64 7.31 -11.98
C PHE A 80 -1.58 8.40 -12.43
N HIS A 81 -1.40 9.62 -11.92
CA HIS A 81 -2.01 10.80 -12.50
C HIS A 81 -1.09 12.02 -12.39
N ALA A 82 -1.22 12.91 -13.36
CA ALA A 82 -0.49 14.17 -13.39
C ALA A 82 -1.08 15.15 -12.37
N PHE A 83 -0.26 15.58 -11.42
CA PHE A 83 -0.56 16.71 -10.53
C PHE A 83 -0.08 18.05 -11.06
N GLU A 84 0.79 18.01 -12.06
CA GLU A 84 1.40 19.15 -12.74
C GLU A 84 1.40 18.93 -14.25
N GLY A 85 1.51 20.02 -15.01
CA GLY A 85 1.53 19.96 -16.47
C GLY A 85 0.22 19.42 -17.09
N PRO A 86 0.27 18.84 -18.29
CA PRO A 86 -0.94 18.37 -18.97
C PRO A 86 -1.65 17.25 -18.19
N ALA A 87 -2.96 17.42 -17.99
CA ALA A 87 -3.79 16.44 -17.29
C ALA A 87 -3.70 15.05 -17.95
N ARG A 88 -3.46 14.03 -17.12
CA ARG A 88 -3.29 12.65 -17.55
C ARG A 88 -3.56 11.69 -16.39
N ILE A 89 -4.25 10.59 -16.68
CA ILE A 89 -4.36 9.44 -15.79
C ILE A 89 -3.92 8.20 -16.56
N VAL A 90 -3.06 7.39 -15.98
CA VAL A 90 -2.57 6.13 -16.55
C VAL A 90 -2.85 4.99 -15.58
N ARG A 91 -3.40 3.89 -16.09
CA ARG A 91 -3.64 2.65 -15.36
C ARG A 91 -2.87 1.53 -16.01
N LEU A 92 -2.08 0.81 -15.23
CA LEU A 92 -1.37 -0.40 -15.62
C LEU A 92 -2.15 -1.58 -15.07
N TYR A 93 -2.67 -2.42 -15.96
CA TYR A 93 -3.36 -3.65 -15.62
C TYR A 93 -2.46 -4.83 -15.95
N GLY A 94 -2.52 -5.86 -15.12
CA GLY A 94 -1.69 -7.04 -15.36
C GLY A 94 -1.78 -8.09 -14.26
N LYS A 95 -0.78 -8.95 -14.26
CA LYS A 95 -0.57 -9.94 -13.20
C LYS A 95 0.59 -9.54 -12.30
N GLY A 96 0.30 -9.43 -11.01
CA GLY A 96 1.27 -9.06 -10.00
C GLY A 96 2.24 -10.20 -9.68
N PHE A 97 3.40 -9.82 -9.16
CA PHE A 97 4.35 -10.74 -8.53
C PHE A 97 5.00 -10.11 -7.30
N VAL A 98 5.53 -10.95 -6.43
CA VAL A 98 6.24 -10.53 -5.21
C VAL A 98 7.55 -11.30 -5.13
N TYR A 99 8.64 -10.58 -4.87
CA TYR A 99 9.90 -11.16 -4.40
C TYR A 99 10.16 -10.63 -3.00
N GLU A 100 10.30 -11.53 -2.03
CA GLU A 100 10.51 -11.12 -0.65
C GLU A 100 11.97 -10.85 -0.37
N LEU A 101 12.22 -10.01 0.62
CA LEU A 101 13.56 -9.75 1.10
C LEU A 101 14.33 -11.06 1.39
N GLY A 102 15.54 -11.16 0.83
CA GLY A 102 16.43 -12.30 0.96
C GLY A 102 16.15 -13.47 0.02
N THR A 103 15.16 -13.35 -0.88
CA THR A 103 15.05 -14.25 -2.04
C THR A 103 16.13 -13.90 -3.09
N PRO A 104 16.65 -14.87 -3.87
CA PRO A 104 17.64 -14.59 -4.91
C PRO A 104 17.18 -13.52 -5.92
N GLU A 105 15.90 -13.56 -6.32
CA GLU A 105 15.31 -12.60 -7.26
C GLU A 105 15.24 -11.19 -6.68
N TYR A 106 15.00 -11.06 -5.38
CA TYR A 106 15.05 -9.78 -4.70
C TYR A 106 16.48 -9.23 -4.70
N GLU A 107 17.45 -10.03 -4.27
CA GLU A 107 18.85 -9.59 -4.14
C GLU A 107 19.50 -9.27 -5.49
N GLU A 108 19.09 -9.95 -6.57
CA GLU A 108 19.52 -9.60 -7.94
C GLU A 108 19.00 -8.22 -8.38
N LEU A 109 17.75 -7.89 -8.02
CA LEU A 109 17.10 -6.65 -8.47
C LEU A 109 17.41 -5.44 -7.59
N LEU A 110 17.51 -5.66 -6.29
CA LEU A 110 17.70 -4.63 -5.29
C LEU A 110 18.72 -5.09 -4.24
N PRO A 111 20.02 -4.96 -4.56
CA PRO A 111 21.08 -5.36 -3.66
C PRO A 111 21.08 -4.49 -2.40
N ALA A 112 21.72 -5.00 -1.34
CA ALA A 112 21.68 -4.40 -0.02
C ALA A 112 22.16 -2.93 0.05
N ASP A 113 23.07 -2.50 -0.84
CA ASP A 113 23.63 -1.14 -0.88
C ASP A 113 22.72 -0.11 -1.55
N GLU A 114 21.75 -0.54 -2.35
CA GLU A 114 20.75 0.32 -3.00
C GLU A 114 19.40 0.31 -2.30
N ARG A 115 19.24 -0.57 -1.32
CA ARG A 115 18.00 -0.77 -0.58
C ARG A 115 17.72 0.38 0.36
N LEU A 116 16.46 0.79 0.39
CA LEU A 116 15.97 1.78 1.33
C LEU A 116 15.62 1.12 2.68
N PRO A 117 15.84 1.80 3.82
CA PRO A 117 15.39 1.32 5.11
C PRO A 117 13.92 0.88 5.13
N GLY A 118 13.66 -0.30 5.67
CA GLY A 118 12.34 -0.91 5.77
C GLY A 118 11.89 -1.62 4.51
N SER A 119 12.77 -1.87 3.55
CA SER A 119 12.42 -2.64 2.36
C SER A 119 12.18 -4.11 2.70
N ARG A 120 10.97 -4.59 2.41
CA ARG A 120 10.53 -5.94 2.80
C ARG A 120 10.20 -6.84 1.60
N ALA A 121 9.88 -6.25 0.46
CA ALA A 121 9.57 -6.97 -0.76
C ALA A 121 9.73 -6.07 -2.00
N ILE A 122 9.91 -6.69 -3.16
CA ILE A 122 9.66 -6.09 -4.47
C ILE A 122 8.27 -6.55 -4.90
N ILE A 123 7.41 -5.61 -5.24
CA ILE A 123 6.11 -5.90 -5.85
C ILE A 123 6.18 -5.45 -7.30
N GLY A 124 5.90 -6.35 -8.22
CA GLY A 124 5.92 -6.05 -9.64
C GLY A 124 4.66 -6.45 -10.37
N LEU A 125 4.60 -6.02 -11.63
CA LEU A 125 3.46 -6.19 -12.51
C LEU A 125 3.92 -6.55 -13.92
N ASP A 126 3.48 -7.72 -14.38
CA ASP A 126 3.50 -8.09 -15.80
C ASP A 126 2.30 -7.43 -16.48
N VAL A 127 2.56 -6.33 -17.21
CA VAL A 127 1.55 -5.47 -17.83
C VAL A 127 0.92 -6.19 -19.03
N THR A 128 -0.40 -6.34 -18.97
CA THR A 128 -1.22 -6.91 -20.06
C THR A 128 -2.07 -5.85 -20.75
N LYS A 129 -2.32 -4.71 -20.09
CA LYS A 129 -3.08 -3.60 -20.66
C LYS A 129 -2.68 -2.29 -20.00
N VAL A 130 -2.66 -1.22 -20.79
CA VAL A 130 -2.50 0.16 -20.31
C VAL A 130 -3.74 0.95 -20.68
N GLY A 131 -4.35 1.63 -19.71
CA GLY A 131 -5.48 2.54 -19.94
C GLY A 131 -5.06 3.98 -19.69
N THR A 132 -5.31 4.88 -20.65
CA THR A 132 -5.07 6.31 -20.51
C THR A 132 -6.37 7.09 -20.59
N THR A 133 -6.55 8.06 -19.69
CA THR A 133 -7.71 8.97 -19.66
C THR A 133 -7.27 10.40 -19.39
N CYS A 134 -8.03 11.38 -19.87
CA CYS A 134 -7.64 12.80 -19.87
C CYS A 134 -7.55 13.45 -18.47
N GLY A 135 -8.39 13.04 -17.51
CA GLY A 135 -8.29 13.54 -16.13
C GLY A 135 -8.54 15.04 -15.96
N TYR A 136 -9.34 15.69 -16.83
CA TYR A 136 -9.55 17.15 -16.80
C TYR A 136 -10.14 17.71 -15.50
N ALA A 137 -10.75 16.87 -14.67
CA ALA A 137 -11.28 17.26 -13.36
C ALA A 137 -10.29 17.01 -12.20
N VAL A 138 -9.12 16.40 -12.47
CA VAL A 138 -8.07 16.22 -11.46
C VAL A 138 -7.41 17.58 -11.21
N PRO A 139 -7.40 18.10 -9.98
CA PRO A 139 -6.85 19.41 -9.70
C PRO A 139 -5.32 19.39 -9.74
N TYR A 140 -4.75 20.56 -9.97
CA TYR A 140 -3.32 20.78 -9.81
C TYR A 140 -2.92 20.73 -8.34
N TYR A 141 -1.73 20.19 -8.06
CA TYR A 141 -1.08 20.29 -6.77
C TYR A 141 0.38 20.70 -6.95
N GLN A 142 0.88 21.50 -6.01
CA GLN A 142 2.29 21.84 -5.94
C GLN A 142 3.00 20.85 -5.02
N PHE A 143 4.03 20.19 -5.55
CA PHE A 143 4.90 19.33 -4.74
C PHE A 143 5.81 20.18 -3.84
N VAL A 144 5.76 19.93 -2.53
CA VAL A 144 6.58 20.64 -1.52
C VAL A 144 7.77 19.78 -1.08
N GLY A 145 7.60 18.46 -0.94
CA GLY A 145 8.66 17.55 -0.51
C GLY A 145 8.13 16.19 -0.01
N HIS A 146 9.04 15.24 0.17
CA HIS A 146 8.74 13.90 0.70
C HIS A 146 8.73 13.88 2.24
N ARG A 147 7.95 12.96 2.83
CA ARG A 147 7.97 12.68 4.27
C ARG A 147 9.08 11.69 4.61
N THR A 148 9.82 11.92 5.70
CA THR A 148 10.95 11.06 6.11
C THR A 148 10.59 10.02 7.18
N GLN A 149 9.48 10.23 7.90
CA GLN A 149 9.13 9.47 9.11
C GLN A 149 9.19 7.95 8.93
N LEU A 150 8.75 7.43 7.79
CA LEU A 150 8.80 5.99 7.53
C LEU A 150 10.25 5.47 7.46
N MET A 151 11.10 6.20 6.75
CA MET A 151 12.51 5.86 6.57
C MET A 151 13.28 5.94 7.88
N ASP A 152 13.07 7.02 8.63
CA ASP A 152 13.72 7.25 9.93
C ASP A 152 13.35 6.16 10.94
N TRP A 153 12.06 5.83 11.03
CA TRP A 153 11.55 4.77 11.88
C TRP A 153 12.11 3.40 11.48
N ALA A 154 12.15 3.12 10.17
CA ALA A 154 12.63 1.83 9.68
C ALA A 154 14.14 1.66 9.91
N ALA A 155 14.94 2.69 9.63
CA ALA A 155 16.39 2.68 9.85
C ALA A 155 16.73 2.43 11.33
N MET A 156 15.99 3.05 12.26
CA MET A 156 16.16 2.82 13.69
C MET A 156 15.91 1.34 14.07
N LYS A 157 14.85 0.73 13.53
CA LYS A 157 14.52 -0.68 13.80
C LYS A 157 15.52 -1.65 13.18
N GLU A 158 15.95 -1.39 11.95
CA GLU A 158 16.98 -2.18 11.29
C GLU A 158 18.34 -2.06 11.99
N GLY A 159 18.66 -0.89 12.54
CA GLY A 159 19.85 -0.70 13.37
C GLY A 159 19.88 -1.63 14.59
N VAL A 160 18.71 -1.93 15.19
CA VAL A 160 18.60 -2.93 16.26
C VAL A 160 18.93 -4.32 15.73
N ASP A 161 18.32 -4.73 14.61
CA ASP A 161 18.58 -6.05 14.01
C ASP A 161 20.05 -6.23 13.61
N GLN A 162 20.70 -5.17 13.10
CA GLN A 162 22.12 -5.19 12.75
C GLN A 162 23.02 -5.30 13.98
N GLN A 163 22.66 -4.65 15.08
CA GLN A 163 23.40 -4.74 16.33
C GLN A 163 23.30 -6.15 16.90
N ASP A 164 22.11 -6.75 16.90
CA ASP A 164 21.90 -8.12 17.36
C ASP A 164 22.80 -9.11 16.60
N VAL A 165 22.98 -8.93 15.28
CA VAL A 165 23.89 -9.76 14.46
C VAL A 165 25.36 -9.57 14.83
N LYS A 166 25.79 -8.35 15.16
CA LYS A 166 27.17 -8.05 15.57
C LYS A 166 27.49 -8.60 16.97
N ASP A 167 26.50 -8.67 17.84
CA ASP A 167 26.63 -9.17 19.20
C ASP A 167 26.64 -10.72 19.25
N LEU A 168 26.38 -11.40 18.12
CA LEU A 168 26.54 -12.85 18.01
C LEU A 168 28.04 -13.23 18.12
N PRO A 169 28.39 -14.24 18.93
CA PRO A 169 29.75 -14.74 18.96
C PRO A 169 30.15 -15.25 17.57
N ALA A 170 31.39 -14.94 17.16
CA ALA A 170 31.94 -15.39 15.88
C ALA A 170 31.75 -16.90 15.71
N PRO A 171 31.42 -17.40 14.50
CA PRO A 171 31.11 -18.80 14.31
C PRO A 171 32.31 -19.66 14.72
N GLN A 172 32.18 -20.34 15.86
CA GLN A 172 33.14 -21.34 16.28
C GLN A 172 32.94 -22.56 15.38
N SER A 173 34.00 -22.96 14.68
CA SER A 173 34.05 -24.20 13.93
C SER A 173 33.97 -25.38 14.88
N THR A 174 32.77 -25.87 15.17
CA THR A 174 32.61 -27.14 15.88
C THR A 174 31.31 -27.84 15.48
N THR A 175 31.53 -28.96 14.79
CA THR A 175 30.76 -30.21 14.71
C THR A 175 29.29 -30.20 15.15
N THR A 176 28.45 -30.62 14.20
CA THR A 176 27.22 -31.41 14.31
C THR A 176 26.66 -31.65 15.71
N GLU A 177 25.35 -31.40 15.87
CA GLU A 177 24.49 -31.72 17.03
C GLU A 177 24.28 -30.65 18.10
N THR A 178 23.88 -29.43 17.71
CA THR A 178 22.92 -28.64 18.52
C THR A 178 22.16 -27.62 17.66
N ALA A 179 21.58 -28.07 16.54
CA ALA A 179 20.70 -27.24 15.71
C ALA A 179 19.33 -27.10 16.40
N GLY A 180 19.18 -26.14 17.32
CA GLY A 180 17.91 -25.98 18.00
C GLY A 180 17.75 -24.83 18.99
N LYS A 181 18.67 -23.87 19.06
CA LYS A 181 18.41 -22.62 19.80
C LYS A 181 18.16 -21.51 18.78
N VAL A 182 16.92 -21.42 18.31
CA VAL A 182 16.44 -20.23 17.59
C VAL A 182 16.55 -19.07 18.57
N MET A 183 17.63 -18.30 18.48
CA MET A 183 17.78 -17.07 19.27
C MET A 183 16.59 -16.17 18.95
N GLY A 184 15.86 -15.77 19.98
CA GLY A 184 14.62 -15.02 19.85
C GLY A 184 14.86 -13.71 19.08
N ILE A 185 13.95 -13.39 18.17
CA ILE A 185 14.01 -12.16 17.38
C ILE A 185 13.73 -10.99 18.32
N ASN A 186 14.59 -9.97 18.27
CA ASN A 186 14.50 -8.83 19.17
C ASN A 186 13.17 -8.08 18.98
N PRO A 187 12.35 -7.93 20.04
CA PRO A 187 11.04 -7.27 19.94
C PRO A 187 11.08 -5.84 19.40
N LYS A 188 12.24 -5.16 19.51
CA LYS A 188 12.43 -3.79 19.02
C LYS A 188 12.86 -3.75 17.55
N GLY A 189 13.34 -4.85 17.01
CA GLY A 189 13.85 -5.02 15.65
C GLY A 189 12.78 -4.89 14.56
N MET A 190 13.23 -4.80 13.31
CA MET A 190 12.36 -4.76 12.14
C MET A 190 11.82 -6.14 11.81
N ARG A 191 12.64 -7.19 11.94
CA ARG A 191 12.20 -8.58 11.70
C ARG A 191 11.03 -8.98 12.60
N HIS A 192 11.09 -8.65 13.89
CA HIS A 192 9.98 -8.90 14.80
C HIS A 192 8.72 -8.13 14.39
N TRP A 193 8.91 -6.87 13.98
CA TRP A 193 7.80 -6.03 13.55
C TRP A 193 7.07 -6.63 12.35
N TRP A 194 7.79 -7.14 11.36
CA TRP A 194 7.19 -7.79 10.20
C TRP A 194 6.46 -9.08 10.55
N GLN A 195 7.02 -9.90 11.45
CA GLN A 195 6.35 -11.12 11.92
C GLN A 195 5.01 -10.82 12.57
N LEU A 196 4.92 -9.71 13.31
CA LEU A 196 3.70 -9.33 14.01
C LEU A 196 2.65 -8.71 13.08
N HIS A 197 3.06 -7.96 12.06
CA HIS A 197 2.14 -7.11 11.30
C HIS A 197 1.97 -7.48 9.82
N ASN A 198 2.89 -8.25 9.22
CA ASN A 198 2.94 -8.40 7.77
C ASN A 198 2.89 -9.85 7.27
N ILE A 199 2.63 -10.80 8.17
CA ILE A 199 2.44 -12.22 7.80
C ILE A 199 1.04 -12.51 7.27
N THR A 200 0.05 -11.67 7.58
CA THR A 200 -1.33 -11.82 7.14
C THR A 200 -1.96 -10.47 6.75
N SER A 201 -2.92 -10.49 5.83
CA SER A 201 -3.79 -9.34 5.57
C SER A 201 -4.85 -9.18 6.66
N ILE A 202 -5.60 -8.06 6.61
CA ILE A 202 -6.79 -7.84 7.44
C ILE A 202 -7.88 -8.90 7.25
N ASP A 203 -7.91 -9.56 6.07
CA ASP A 203 -8.84 -10.64 5.73
C ASP A 203 -8.29 -12.02 6.13
N GLY A 204 -7.15 -12.07 6.83
CA GLY A 204 -6.51 -13.32 7.27
C GLY A 204 -5.79 -14.09 6.15
N LEU A 205 -5.60 -13.49 4.97
CA LEU A 205 -4.87 -14.13 3.88
C LEU A 205 -3.36 -14.12 4.16
N PRO A 206 -2.61 -15.20 3.84
CA PRO A 206 -1.16 -15.23 3.99
C PRO A 206 -0.46 -14.17 3.13
N ALA A 207 0.45 -13.42 3.76
CA ALA A 207 1.19 -12.31 3.16
C ALA A 207 2.69 -12.62 3.05
N LEU A 208 3.52 -12.13 3.98
CA LEU A 208 4.99 -12.35 3.98
C LEU A 208 5.41 -13.54 4.85
N SER A 209 6.61 -14.07 4.61
CA SER A 209 7.13 -15.22 5.37
C SER A 209 7.35 -14.87 6.83
N SER A 210 7.14 -15.85 7.72
CA SER A 210 7.56 -15.69 9.12
C SER A 210 9.09 -15.62 9.23
N ASP A 211 9.79 -16.32 8.35
CA ASP A 211 11.25 -16.40 8.31
C ASP A 211 11.83 -15.53 7.18
N PHE A 212 11.73 -14.20 7.32
CA PHE A 212 12.34 -13.25 6.39
C PHE A 212 13.81 -13.61 6.11
N GLY A 213 14.15 -13.81 4.83
CA GLY A 213 15.49 -14.25 4.40
C GLY A 213 15.65 -15.76 4.21
N LYS A 214 14.61 -16.57 4.46
CA LYS A 214 14.50 -17.93 3.94
C LYS A 214 13.36 -17.97 2.94
N ALA A 215 13.55 -18.69 1.83
CA ALA A 215 12.56 -18.78 0.77
C ALA A 215 11.17 -19.09 1.34
N PHE A 216 10.14 -18.37 0.88
CA PHE A 216 8.77 -18.61 1.31
C PHE A 216 8.42 -20.09 1.01
N PRO A 217 7.99 -20.90 1.99
CA PRO A 217 7.93 -22.35 1.86
C PRO A 217 6.95 -22.83 0.79
N PHE A 218 6.06 -21.96 0.33
CA PHE A 218 5.13 -22.22 -0.77
C PHE A 218 5.08 -21.03 -1.74
N VAL A 219 5.78 -21.16 -2.86
CA VAL A 219 5.57 -20.30 -4.02
C VAL A 219 4.26 -20.75 -4.69
N PHE A 220 3.12 -20.15 -4.33
CA PHE A 220 1.91 -20.19 -5.16
C PHE A 220 2.09 -19.31 -6.41
N SER A 221 3.23 -19.39 -7.08
CA SER A 221 3.30 -19.02 -8.49
C SER A 221 2.88 -20.26 -9.25
N PHE A 222 1.58 -20.39 -9.53
CA PHE A 222 1.05 -21.41 -10.43
C PHE A 222 1.87 -21.40 -11.74
N GLY A 223 2.89 -22.26 -11.83
CA GLY A 223 3.52 -22.75 -13.06
C GLY A 223 4.03 -21.74 -14.08
N ARG A 224 4.43 -20.52 -13.70
CA ARG A 224 4.95 -19.55 -14.69
C ARG A 224 6.46 -19.38 -14.60
N ASN A 225 7.17 -19.97 -15.55
CA ASN A 225 8.51 -19.54 -15.94
C ASN A 225 8.43 -18.08 -16.39
N ARG A 226 8.72 -17.14 -15.51
CA ARG A 226 8.87 -15.73 -15.88
C ARG A 226 10.27 -15.56 -16.46
N ALA A 227 10.39 -14.84 -17.57
CA ALA A 227 11.71 -14.38 -18.01
C ALA A 227 12.36 -13.60 -16.85
N PRO A 228 13.59 -13.93 -16.42
CA PRO A 228 14.23 -13.24 -15.32
C PRO A 228 14.36 -11.75 -15.65
N ILE A 229 14.21 -10.91 -14.64
CA ILE A 229 14.45 -9.48 -14.78
C ILE A 229 15.95 -9.29 -14.61
N THR A 230 16.71 -9.36 -15.71
CA THR A 230 18.15 -9.12 -15.63
C THR A 230 18.39 -7.64 -15.43
N ARG A 231 19.17 -7.30 -14.41
CA ARG A 231 19.60 -5.93 -14.17
C ARG A 231 20.40 -5.42 -15.36
N LEU A 232 19.92 -4.36 -16.02
CA LEU A 232 20.75 -3.59 -16.95
C LEU A 232 21.87 -2.95 -16.12
N ARG A 233 23.11 -3.42 -16.27
CA ARG A 233 24.30 -2.82 -15.65
C ARG A 233 24.47 -1.39 -16.17
N THR A 234 23.86 -0.41 -15.50
CA THR A 234 24.15 1.00 -15.73
C THR A 234 25.46 1.34 -15.02
N SER A 235 26.49 1.69 -15.78
CA SER A 235 27.88 1.93 -15.33
C SER A 235 28.09 3.24 -14.54
N LYS A 236 27.05 3.79 -13.91
CA LYS A 236 27.18 4.91 -12.98
C LYS A 236 26.38 4.61 -11.73
N ALA A 237 27.09 4.36 -10.63
CA ALA A 237 26.53 4.47 -9.30
C ALA A 237 25.88 5.85 -9.19
N ARG A 238 24.55 5.89 -9.21
CA ARG A 238 23.84 7.11 -8.85
C ARG A 238 24.10 7.25 -7.36
N GLN A 239 24.97 8.19 -6.98
CA GLN A 239 24.95 8.69 -5.61
C GLN A 239 23.52 9.14 -5.37
N ILE A 240 22.74 8.32 -4.68
CA ILE A 240 21.53 8.78 -4.03
C ILE A 240 22.10 9.69 -2.94
N ALA A 241 22.18 10.99 -3.25
CA ALA A 241 22.41 11.97 -2.23
C ALA A 241 21.34 11.71 -1.17
N THR A 242 21.75 11.44 0.07
CA THR A 242 20.86 11.58 1.21
C THR A 242 20.20 12.93 1.05
N PRO A 243 18.87 12.99 0.83
CA PRO A 243 18.23 14.28 0.61
C PRO A 243 18.50 15.09 1.88
N ASP A 244 19.12 16.26 1.71
CA ASP A 244 19.28 17.22 2.79
C ASP A 244 17.90 17.80 3.04
N TYR A 245 17.08 17.06 3.79
CA TYR A 245 15.75 17.49 4.16
C TYR A 245 15.92 18.69 5.09
N PRO A 246 15.43 19.89 4.71
CA PRO A 246 15.49 21.03 5.61
C PRO A 246 14.79 20.66 6.91
N ARG A 247 15.59 20.62 7.98
CA ARG A 247 15.15 20.33 9.35
C ARG A 247 14.06 21.34 9.71
N ALA A 248 12.80 20.90 9.65
CA ALA A 248 11.59 21.60 10.07
C ALA A 248 11.44 23.06 9.56
N LEU A 249 10.54 23.28 8.61
CA LEU A 249 9.94 24.60 8.32
C LEU A 249 9.12 25.07 9.54
N LYS A 250 9.81 25.56 10.59
CA LYS A 250 9.19 26.23 11.74
C LYS A 250 9.02 27.74 11.53
N SER A 251 9.41 28.29 10.38
CA SER A 251 9.40 29.74 10.16
C SER A 251 9.15 30.18 8.71
N ASP A 252 8.36 29.43 7.93
CA ASP A 252 7.94 29.89 6.60
C ASP A 252 6.77 30.89 6.72
N PRO A 253 6.88 32.12 6.19
CA PRO A 253 5.75 33.07 6.12
C PRO A 253 4.51 32.50 5.41
N TYR A 254 4.65 31.46 4.58
CA TYR A 254 3.53 30.75 3.94
C TYR A 254 2.64 30.00 4.96
N ASN A 255 3.21 29.50 6.06
CA ASN A 255 2.46 28.85 7.15
C ASN A 255 1.65 29.84 7.98
N ALA A 256 2.06 31.11 8.05
CA ALA A 256 1.28 32.16 8.71
C ALA A 256 0.02 32.51 7.90
N GLN A 257 0.14 32.55 6.57
CA GLN A 257 -0.98 32.79 5.65
C GLN A 257 -2.01 31.66 5.67
N LEU A 258 -1.57 30.40 5.75
CA LEU A 258 -2.44 29.23 5.93
C LEU A 258 -3.18 29.25 7.28
N ARG A 259 -2.52 29.68 8.36
CA ARG A 259 -3.18 29.83 9.67
C ARG A 259 -4.22 30.94 9.69
N SER A 260 -3.96 32.07 9.02
CA SER A 260 -4.96 33.15 8.88
C SER A 260 -6.12 32.78 7.96
N ALA A 261 -5.90 31.90 6.97
CA ALA A 261 -6.95 31.41 6.08
C ALA A 261 -7.82 30.31 6.71
N ILE A 262 -7.34 29.64 7.77
CA ILE A 262 -8.07 28.59 8.51
C ILE A 262 -8.85 29.16 9.71
N THR A 263 -8.61 30.42 10.11
CA THR A 263 -9.55 31.18 10.94
C THR A 263 -10.79 31.51 10.12
N VAL A 264 -11.68 30.52 9.98
CA VAL A 264 -13.08 30.74 9.67
C VAL A 264 -13.60 31.71 10.72
N ASP A 265 -14.08 32.85 10.25
CA ASP A 265 -14.77 33.85 11.04
C ASP A 265 -16.06 33.20 11.59
N ILE A 266 -15.98 32.58 12.77
CA ILE A 266 -17.15 32.03 13.47
C ILE A 266 -17.89 33.21 14.11
N THR A 267 -18.58 33.98 13.27
CA THR A 267 -19.63 34.90 13.68
C THR A 267 -20.99 34.16 13.68
N PRO A 268 -21.98 34.61 14.48
CA PRO A 268 -22.97 33.72 15.08
C PRO A 268 -24.11 33.37 14.10
N HIS A 269 -23.96 32.27 13.37
CA HIS A 269 -25.08 31.58 12.68
C HIS A 269 -25.29 30.13 13.17
N SER A 270 -24.66 29.76 14.29
CA SER A 270 -24.69 28.42 14.89
C SER A 270 -26.09 27.92 15.29
N TYR A 271 -27.01 28.82 15.67
CA TYR A 271 -28.35 28.42 16.14
C TYR A 271 -29.29 27.90 15.04
N SER A 272 -29.12 28.35 13.78
CA SER A 272 -30.01 27.93 12.67
C SER A 272 -29.70 26.51 12.18
N TYR A 273 -28.43 26.10 12.22
CA TYR A 273 -28.02 24.75 11.80
C TYR A 273 -28.30 23.70 12.87
N ALA A 274 -28.08 24.01 14.16
CA ALA A 274 -28.42 23.12 15.25
C ALA A 274 -29.93 22.83 15.31
N PHE A 275 -30.78 23.84 15.07
CA PHE A 275 -32.23 23.66 15.00
C PHE A 275 -32.66 22.78 13.81
N LYS A 276 -32.06 22.97 12.63
CA LYS A 276 -32.33 22.12 11.45
C LYS A 276 -31.88 20.67 11.63
N LEU A 277 -30.73 20.46 12.27
CA LEU A 277 -30.25 19.12 12.62
C LEU A 277 -31.16 18.45 13.67
N LEU A 278 -31.62 19.19 14.67
CA LEU A 278 -32.58 18.68 15.66
C LEU A 278 -33.88 18.23 15.01
N VAL A 279 -34.46 19.04 14.11
CA VAL A 279 -35.68 18.68 13.36
C VAL A 279 -35.45 17.43 12.51
N PHE A 280 -34.30 17.32 11.83
CA PHE A 280 -33.95 16.13 11.05
C PHE A 280 -33.87 14.87 11.93
N PHE A 281 -33.16 14.92 13.06
CA PHE A 281 -33.05 13.78 13.96
C PHE A 281 -34.39 13.40 14.63
N LEU A 282 -35.24 14.37 14.92
CA LEU A 282 -36.57 14.12 15.48
C LEU A 282 -37.47 13.41 14.46
N VAL A 283 -37.50 13.90 13.21
CA VAL A 283 -38.26 13.25 12.12
C VAL A 283 -37.70 11.85 11.82
N PHE A 284 -36.38 11.68 11.84
CA PHE A 284 -35.74 10.37 11.65
C PHE A 284 -36.10 9.38 12.77
N LEU A 285 -36.05 9.80 14.03
CA LEU A 285 -36.43 8.95 15.17
C LEU A 285 -37.91 8.56 15.15
N ILE A 286 -38.79 9.51 14.81
CA ILE A 286 -40.23 9.24 14.61
C ILE A 286 -40.41 8.24 13.47
N GLY A 287 -39.73 8.42 12.34
CA GLY A 287 -39.76 7.49 11.20
C GLY A 287 -39.30 6.08 11.57
N VAL A 288 -38.22 5.94 12.34
CA VAL A 288 -37.73 4.64 12.82
C VAL A 288 -38.70 4.00 13.81
N ALA A 289 -39.32 4.78 14.70
CA ALA A 289 -40.31 4.28 15.66
C ALA A 289 -41.59 3.80 14.96
N PHE A 290 -42.10 4.57 14.00
CA PHE A 290 -43.26 4.18 13.19
C PHE A 290 -42.95 3.01 12.26
N GLY A 291 -41.77 2.97 11.62
CA GLY A 291 -41.35 1.83 10.80
C GLY A 291 -41.27 0.53 11.60
N ARG A 292 -40.65 0.57 12.79
CA ARG A 292 -40.61 -0.60 13.69
C ARG A 292 -41.98 -0.98 14.25
N GLY A 293 -42.87 -0.01 14.44
CA GLY A 293 -44.27 -0.25 14.80
C GLY A 293 -45.05 -0.92 13.67
N TYR A 294 -44.85 -0.48 12.43
CA TYR A 294 -45.45 -1.06 11.23
C TYR A 294 -44.97 -2.50 11.01
N ASP A 295 -43.67 -2.76 11.14
CA ASP A 295 -43.12 -4.12 11.01
C ASP A 295 -43.66 -5.08 12.09
N ARG A 296 -43.81 -4.61 13.34
CA ARG A 296 -44.45 -5.41 14.41
C ARG A 296 -45.92 -5.66 14.15
N TYR A 297 -46.66 -4.67 13.64
CA TYR A 297 -48.07 -4.82 13.31
C TYR A 297 -48.29 -5.79 12.15
N TYR A 298 -47.45 -5.71 11.11
CA TYR A 298 -47.49 -6.64 9.96
C TYR A 298 -47.11 -8.07 10.36
N HIS A 299 -46.10 -8.26 11.21
CA HIS A 299 -45.78 -9.58 11.77
C HIS A 299 -46.90 -10.17 12.64
N HIS A 300 -47.70 -9.32 13.29
CA HIS A 300 -48.85 -9.81 14.06
C HIS A 300 -50.04 -10.20 13.16
N LEU A 301 -50.27 -9.49 12.07
CA LEU A 301 -51.31 -9.80 11.08
C LEU A 301 -51.00 -11.05 10.26
N SER A 302 -49.75 -11.25 9.84
CA SER A 302 -49.35 -12.46 9.09
C SER A 302 -49.44 -13.74 9.94
N ASN A 303 -49.26 -13.64 11.25
CA ASN A 303 -49.50 -14.75 12.18
C ASN A 303 -51.00 -15.04 12.42
N PHE A 304 -51.89 -14.07 12.19
CA PHE A 304 -53.34 -14.27 12.31
C PHE A 304 -53.96 -14.91 11.05
N GLU A 305 -53.41 -14.66 9.85
CA GLU A 305 -53.86 -15.33 8.62
C GLU A 305 -53.48 -16.81 8.57
N PHE A 306 -52.37 -17.20 9.20
CA PHE A 306 -51.95 -18.62 9.28
C PHE A 306 -52.84 -19.49 10.18
N ILE A 307 -53.62 -18.88 11.10
CA ILE A 307 -54.48 -19.63 12.04
C ILE A 307 -55.89 -19.85 11.43
N LYS A 308 -56.28 -19.16 10.36
CA LYS A 308 -57.61 -19.29 9.74
C LYS A 308 -57.70 -20.27 8.55
N THR A 309 -56.59 -20.88 8.12
CA THR A 309 -56.56 -21.84 7.00
C THR A 309 -56.32 -23.29 7.41
N SER A 310 -56.48 -23.62 8.71
CA SER A 310 -56.47 -25.00 9.21
C SER A 310 -57.77 -25.35 9.93
N SER A 311 -58.87 -25.43 9.18
CA SER A 311 -60.09 -26.15 9.55
C SER A 311 -60.92 -26.44 8.30
#